data_AF-A0A098EQC3-F1
#
_entry.id   AF-A0A098EQC3-F1
#
_cell.length_a   1.000
_cell.length_b   1.000
_cell.length_c   1.000
_cell.angle_alpha   90.00
_cell.angle_beta   90.00
_cell.angle_gamma   90.00
#
_symmetry.space_group_name_H-M   'P 1'
#
loop_
_entity.id
_entity.type
_entity.pdbx_description
1 polymer ?
#
loop_
_entity_poly.entity_id
_entity_poly.type
_entity_poly.pdbx_seq_one_letter_code
_entity_poly.pdbx_strand_id
1 'polypeptide(L)'
;MVKFSELNISETSLKSVKRMGFEEATPIQEGTIRLGMEGKDIIGQAQTGTGKTTAFGIPLIEKIDTKDGNVQGLVIAPTRELAIQVSEELYRLGQDKHVRILSVYGGQEIGRQIRALKNRPQIIVGTPGRLLDHINRRTLKLDNVNTLVLDEADEMLNMGFIEDIQTIMASVPEERQTLLFSATMPDPIRRIAEKFMKTPEIVKIKSKEMTVENIEQFFVKSVEREKFDILSRLLNVHQPELAIIFGRTKRRVDELAKALNIRGYVAEGIHGDLSQAKRMSVLKQFKSNKIDILVATDVAARGLDISGVSHVYNFDIPQDPESYVHRIGRTGRAGKKGVAVTFVTPREMGYLGIVERTTKKKMQALIPPTADEAVLGQKRVAMEQLQEMTEKNNLGDYRTFAAEMLEKFDAVDLIAAALKTMTKEPEDIPVQISEERPLPSRGGGGYKGKGGRSGGGYKGNRSSGSGRPSSSRSSSGAGRRREGGSGSGRPGRTRRHES
;
A
#
# COMPACT_ATOMS: atom_id res chain seq x y z
N MET A 1 16.08 21.75 -16.86
CA MET A 1 14.82 20.99 -16.71
C MET A 1 13.84 21.55 -17.73
N VAL A 2 12.93 20.71 -18.25
CA VAL A 2 12.01 21.10 -19.34
C VAL A 2 10.69 21.58 -18.75
N LYS A 3 10.19 22.72 -19.22
CA LYS A 3 8.86 23.23 -18.79
C LYS A 3 7.75 22.46 -19.50
N PHE A 4 6.59 22.32 -18.84
CA PHE A 4 5.43 21.70 -19.49
C PHE A 4 4.95 22.43 -20.75
N SER A 5 5.18 23.75 -20.83
CA SER A 5 4.91 24.56 -22.03
C SER A 5 5.72 24.15 -23.26
N GLU A 6 6.84 23.44 -23.06
CA GLU A 6 7.72 22.96 -24.13
C GLU A 6 7.37 21.54 -24.60
N LEU A 7 6.34 20.93 -24.01
CA LEU A 7 5.91 19.55 -24.32
C LEU A 7 4.77 19.48 -25.35
N ASN A 8 4.42 20.61 -25.97
CA ASN A 8 3.37 20.72 -26.99
C ASN A 8 2.01 20.12 -26.54
N ILE A 9 1.61 20.42 -25.31
CA ILE A 9 0.33 20.01 -24.72
C ILE A 9 -0.68 21.16 -24.83
N SER A 10 -1.98 20.85 -24.82
CA SER A 10 -3.02 21.87 -24.99
C SER A 10 -3.02 22.91 -23.87
N GLU A 11 -3.58 24.08 -24.14
CA GLU A 11 -3.78 25.13 -23.13
C GLU A 11 -4.60 24.64 -21.93
N THR A 12 -5.58 23.75 -22.17
CA THR A 12 -6.38 23.16 -21.09
C THR A 12 -5.52 22.31 -20.15
N SER A 13 -4.63 21.48 -20.70
CA SER A 13 -3.69 20.68 -19.91
C SER A 13 -2.66 21.56 -19.20
N LEU A 14 -2.10 22.58 -19.86
CA LEU A 14 -1.18 23.53 -19.24
C LEU A 14 -1.80 24.23 -18.03
N LYS A 15 -3.06 24.67 -18.17
CA LYS A 15 -3.80 25.32 -17.08
C LYS A 15 -4.03 24.36 -15.90
N SER A 16 -4.41 23.12 -16.18
CA SER A 16 -4.57 22.09 -15.13
C SER A 16 -3.26 21.80 -14.40
N VAL A 17 -2.16 21.59 -15.14
CA VAL A 17 -0.82 21.34 -14.60
C VAL A 17 -0.36 22.49 -13.71
N LYS A 18 -0.55 23.74 -14.15
CA LYS A 18 -0.23 24.93 -13.35
C LYS A 18 -1.07 25.03 -12.08
N ARG A 19 -2.38 24.72 -12.14
CA ARG A 19 -3.27 24.68 -10.96
C ARG A 19 -2.87 23.58 -9.96
N MET A 20 -2.29 22.49 -10.45
CA MET A 20 -1.75 21.42 -9.60
C MET A 20 -0.40 21.79 -8.96
N GLY A 21 0.18 22.94 -9.31
CA GLY A 21 1.45 23.42 -8.75
C GLY A 21 2.69 22.80 -9.42
N PHE A 22 2.54 22.22 -10.60
CA PHE A 22 3.67 21.69 -11.35
C PHE A 22 4.33 22.79 -12.19
N GLU A 23 5.60 23.05 -11.94
CA GLU A 23 6.39 24.06 -12.66
C GLU A 23 7.22 23.44 -13.80
N GLU A 24 7.92 22.34 -13.49
CA GLU A 24 8.84 21.66 -14.41
C GLU A 24 8.51 20.17 -14.52
N ALA A 25 8.71 19.62 -15.72
CA ALA A 25 8.50 18.19 -15.97
C ALA A 25 9.68 17.37 -15.44
N THR A 26 9.37 16.30 -14.72
CA THR A 26 10.35 15.29 -14.32
C THR A 26 10.86 14.52 -15.53
N PRO A 27 12.03 13.85 -15.46
CA PRO A 27 12.56 13.07 -16.59
C PRO A 27 11.59 12.00 -17.12
N ILE A 28 10.82 11.34 -16.25
CA ILE A 28 9.80 10.37 -16.70
C ILE A 28 8.67 11.08 -17.45
N GLN A 29 8.23 12.25 -16.97
CA GLN A 29 7.19 13.05 -17.63
C GLN A 29 7.65 13.55 -18.99
N GLU A 30 8.84 14.14 -19.09
CA GLU A 30 9.38 14.63 -20.36
C GLU A 30 9.43 13.52 -21.43
N GLY A 31 10.03 12.38 -21.09
CA GLY A 31 10.19 11.27 -22.04
C GLY A 31 8.84 10.65 -22.43
N THR A 32 7.96 10.42 -21.47
CA THR A 32 6.69 9.72 -21.72
C THR A 32 5.64 10.62 -22.38
N ILE A 33 5.56 11.90 -22.03
CA ILE A 33 4.57 12.82 -22.61
C ILE A 33 4.86 13.01 -24.10
N ARG A 34 6.11 13.27 -24.50
CA ARG A 34 6.46 13.46 -25.92
C ARG A 34 6.08 12.25 -26.76
N LEU A 35 6.53 11.07 -26.37
CA LEU A 35 6.22 9.81 -27.07
C LEU A 35 4.71 9.48 -27.00
N GLY A 36 4.07 9.85 -25.90
CA GLY A 36 2.64 9.60 -25.66
C GLY A 36 1.77 10.41 -26.62
N MET A 37 2.14 11.67 -26.85
CA MET A 37 1.48 12.57 -27.80
C MET A 37 1.69 12.12 -29.26
N GLU A 38 2.81 11.48 -29.59
CA GLU A 38 3.04 10.82 -30.89
C GLU A 38 2.20 9.55 -31.09
N GLY A 39 1.55 9.07 -30.02
CA GLY A 39 0.71 7.87 -30.06
C GLY A 39 1.47 6.54 -30.00
N LYS A 40 2.77 6.57 -29.65
CA LYS A 40 3.59 5.36 -29.49
C LYS A 40 3.22 4.59 -28.23
N ASP A 41 3.41 3.27 -28.28
CA ASP A 41 3.36 2.43 -27.10
C ASP A 41 4.58 2.70 -26.21
N ILE A 42 4.40 2.68 -24.89
CA ILE A 42 5.45 3.12 -23.95
C ILE A 42 5.57 2.14 -22.79
N ILE A 43 6.81 1.76 -22.49
CA ILE A 43 7.17 1.12 -21.21
C ILE A 43 7.88 2.18 -20.35
N GLY A 44 7.15 2.73 -19.39
CA GLY A 44 7.67 3.68 -18.41
C GLY A 44 8.23 2.95 -17.20
N GLN A 45 9.55 2.79 -17.14
CA GLN A 45 10.21 2.17 -15.99
C GLN A 45 10.67 3.24 -15.00
N ALA A 46 9.90 3.44 -13.93
CA ALA A 46 10.20 4.40 -12.86
C ALA A 46 9.54 4.03 -11.51
N GLN A 47 10.15 4.49 -10.42
CA GLN A 47 9.64 4.28 -9.06
C GLN A 47 8.39 5.13 -8.77
N THR A 48 7.66 4.78 -7.71
CA THR A 48 6.53 5.58 -7.21
C THR A 48 6.97 6.99 -6.81
N GLY A 49 6.11 7.99 -6.98
CA GLY A 49 6.41 9.38 -6.60
C GLY A 49 7.29 10.14 -7.59
N THR A 50 7.62 9.55 -8.75
CA THR A 50 8.35 10.23 -9.85
C THR A 50 7.42 11.02 -10.79
N GLY A 51 6.11 11.06 -10.53
CA GLY A 51 5.13 11.75 -11.38
C GLY A 51 4.57 10.91 -12.53
N LYS A 52 4.62 9.57 -12.43
CA LYS A 52 4.11 8.60 -13.44
C LYS A 52 2.66 8.85 -13.85
N THR A 53 1.80 9.16 -12.89
CA THR A 53 0.36 9.35 -13.14
C THR A 53 0.11 10.56 -14.04
N THR A 54 0.75 11.69 -13.79
CA THR A 54 0.74 12.84 -14.71
C THR A 54 1.40 12.51 -16.05
N ALA A 55 2.47 11.71 -16.05
CA ALA A 55 3.21 11.28 -17.25
C ALA A 55 2.32 10.57 -18.29
N PHE A 56 1.48 9.61 -17.86
CA PHE A 56 0.50 8.99 -18.75
C PHE A 56 -0.82 9.75 -18.84
N GLY A 57 -1.16 10.51 -17.79
CA GLY A 57 -2.43 11.20 -17.68
C GLY A 57 -2.60 12.31 -18.70
N ILE A 58 -1.54 13.08 -18.96
CA ILE A 58 -1.56 14.14 -19.97
C ILE A 58 -1.87 13.58 -21.37
N PRO A 59 -1.08 12.66 -21.95
CA PRO A 59 -1.37 12.14 -23.29
C PRO A 59 -2.72 11.42 -23.36
N LEU A 60 -3.14 10.75 -22.28
CA LEU A 60 -4.48 10.16 -22.19
C LEU A 60 -5.58 11.23 -22.31
N ILE A 61 -5.52 12.30 -21.51
CA ILE A 61 -6.52 13.39 -21.52
C ILE A 61 -6.53 14.12 -22.86
N GLU A 62 -5.36 14.35 -23.46
CA GLU A 62 -5.23 15.01 -24.77
C GLU A 62 -5.98 14.27 -25.88
N LYS A 63 -5.95 12.93 -25.86
CA LYS A 63 -6.63 12.09 -26.86
C LYS A 63 -8.15 11.98 -26.69
N ILE A 64 -8.70 12.29 -25.52
CA ILE A 64 -10.15 12.15 -25.29
C ILE A 64 -10.94 13.15 -26.13
N ASP A 65 -11.94 12.67 -26.87
CA ASP A 65 -13.04 13.49 -27.39
C ASP A 65 -14.18 13.53 -26.37
N THR A 66 -14.47 14.71 -25.83
CA THR A 66 -15.53 14.88 -24.83
C THR A 66 -16.94 14.94 -25.41
N LYS A 67 -17.06 15.08 -26.73
CA LYS A 67 -18.34 15.00 -27.45
C LYS A 67 -18.80 13.55 -27.59
N ASP A 68 -17.89 12.60 -27.71
CA ASP A 68 -18.21 11.19 -27.59
C ASP A 68 -18.34 10.80 -26.10
N GLY A 69 -19.46 10.14 -25.78
CA GLY A 69 -19.74 9.61 -24.45
C GLY A 69 -19.44 8.12 -24.32
N ASN A 70 -18.71 7.53 -25.25
CA ASN A 70 -18.14 6.18 -25.11
C ASN A 70 -16.86 6.21 -24.27
N VAL A 71 -16.52 5.07 -23.67
CA VAL A 71 -15.26 4.89 -22.97
C VAL A 71 -14.14 4.82 -24.00
N GLN A 72 -13.18 5.74 -23.90
CA GLN A 72 -12.05 5.90 -24.81
C GLN A 72 -10.71 5.58 -24.12
N GLY A 73 -10.65 5.75 -22.80
CA GLY A 73 -9.49 5.48 -21.97
C GLY A 73 -9.76 4.42 -20.92
N LEU A 74 -8.84 3.48 -20.75
CA LEU A 74 -8.86 2.50 -19.68
C LEU A 74 -7.53 2.51 -18.91
N VAL A 75 -7.58 2.65 -17.59
CA VAL A 75 -6.43 2.52 -16.70
C VAL A 75 -6.66 1.37 -15.74
N ILE A 76 -5.74 0.41 -15.70
CA ILE A 76 -5.77 -0.74 -14.78
C ILE A 76 -4.75 -0.50 -13.68
N ALA A 77 -5.22 -0.56 -12.42
CA ALA A 77 -4.39 -0.39 -11.23
C ALA A 77 -4.57 -1.57 -10.25
N PRO A 78 -3.53 -2.00 -9.52
CA PRO A 78 -3.56 -3.17 -8.63
C PRO A 78 -4.53 -3.03 -7.45
N THR A 79 -4.65 -1.83 -6.89
CA THR A 79 -5.41 -1.61 -5.65
C THR A 79 -6.54 -0.60 -5.86
N ARG A 80 -7.53 -0.67 -4.95
CA ARG A 80 -8.68 0.24 -4.97
C ARG A 80 -8.22 1.66 -4.68
N GLU A 81 -7.29 1.77 -3.74
CA GLU A 81 -6.66 3.01 -3.31
C GLU A 81 -5.92 3.68 -4.47
N LEU A 82 -5.11 2.93 -5.22
CA LEU A 82 -4.42 3.48 -6.39
C LEU A 82 -5.42 3.88 -7.48
N ALA A 83 -6.44 3.07 -7.74
CA ALA A 83 -7.47 3.41 -8.73
C ALA A 83 -8.20 4.73 -8.39
N ILE A 84 -8.50 4.96 -7.11
CA ILE A 84 -9.08 6.22 -6.64
C ILE A 84 -8.10 7.37 -6.83
N GLN A 85 -6.85 7.20 -6.40
CA GLN A 85 -5.83 8.25 -6.51
C GLN A 85 -5.59 8.65 -7.97
N VAL A 86 -5.39 7.67 -8.85
CA VAL A 86 -5.21 7.90 -10.28
C VAL A 86 -6.44 8.61 -10.85
N SER A 87 -7.65 8.23 -10.45
CA SER A 87 -8.87 8.93 -10.88
C SER A 87 -8.93 10.38 -10.41
N GLU A 88 -8.54 10.66 -9.17
CA GLU A 88 -8.50 12.03 -8.62
C GLU A 88 -7.47 12.88 -9.36
N GLU A 89 -6.29 12.33 -9.66
CA GLU A 89 -5.24 13.03 -10.39
C GLU A 89 -5.66 13.31 -11.84
N LEU A 90 -6.18 12.28 -12.54
CA LEU A 90 -6.72 12.46 -13.89
C LEU A 90 -7.91 13.42 -13.91
N TYR A 91 -8.74 13.45 -12.87
CA TYR A 91 -9.84 14.41 -12.77
C TYR A 91 -9.34 15.84 -12.69
N ARG A 92 -8.28 16.10 -11.90
CA ARG A 92 -7.64 17.42 -11.81
C ARG A 92 -7.01 17.84 -13.14
N LEU A 93 -6.39 16.90 -13.85
CA LEU A 93 -5.80 17.12 -15.18
C LEU A 93 -6.87 17.40 -16.24
N GLY A 94 -7.94 16.60 -16.25
CA GLY A 94 -9.03 16.68 -17.24
C GLY A 94 -10.09 17.74 -16.95
N GLN A 95 -10.00 18.46 -15.83
CA GLN A 95 -11.04 19.37 -15.36
C GLN A 95 -11.36 20.48 -16.38
N ASP A 96 -10.35 21.15 -16.93
CA ASP A 96 -10.54 22.24 -17.90
C ASP A 96 -11.01 21.75 -19.27
N LYS A 97 -10.78 20.48 -19.60
CA LYS A 97 -11.31 19.83 -20.82
C LYS A 97 -12.69 19.20 -20.58
N HIS A 98 -13.18 19.17 -19.33
CA HIS A 98 -14.44 18.53 -18.91
C HIS A 98 -14.50 17.02 -19.20
N VAL A 99 -13.37 16.33 -19.06
CA VAL A 99 -13.32 14.86 -19.19
C VAL A 99 -14.02 14.20 -17.99
N ARG A 100 -14.95 13.26 -18.25
CA ARG A 100 -15.63 12.50 -17.20
C ARG A 100 -14.86 11.22 -16.94
N ILE A 101 -14.54 10.99 -15.67
CA ILE A 101 -13.70 9.88 -15.21
C ILE A 101 -14.48 9.11 -14.15
N LEU A 102 -14.42 7.77 -14.21
CA LEU A 102 -15.04 6.90 -13.22
C LEU A 102 -14.04 5.86 -12.73
N SER A 103 -13.93 5.74 -11.40
CA SER A 103 -13.22 4.63 -10.78
C SER A 103 -14.15 3.43 -10.57
N VAL A 104 -13.68 2.22 -10.91
CA VAL A 104 -14.40 0.96 -10.70
C VAL A 104 -13.52 -0.05 -9.95
N TYR A 105 -13.95 -0.41 -8.75
CA TYR A 105 -13.19 -1.31 -7.88
C TYR A 105 -14.07 -2.17 -6.96
N GLY A 106 -13.48 -3.24 -6.41
CA GLY A 106 -14.19 -4.15 -5.50
C GLY A 106 -14.60 -3.50 -4.17
N GLY A 107 -15.44 -4.17 -3.37
CA GLY A 107 -15.79 -3.71 -2.01
C GLY A 107 -16.78 -2.54 -1.93
N GLN A 108 -17.15 -1.92 -3.05
CA GLN A 108 -18.36 -1.13 -3.19
C GLN A 108 -19.47 -1.94 -3.88
N GLU A 109 -20.72 -1.56 -3.60
CA GLU A 109 -21.91 -2.10 -4.26
C GLU A 109 -21.84 -1.85 -5.77
N ILE A 110 -21.88 -2.93 -6.56
CA ILE A 110 -21.78 -2.83 -8.02
C ILE A 110 -22.92 -2.01 -8.63
N GLY A 111 -24.10 -2.03 -8.02
CA GLY A 111 -25.26 -1.24 -8.47
C GLY A 111 -24.97 0.26 -8.54
N ARG A 112 -24.14 0.80 -7.62
CA ARG A 112 -23.70 2.21 -7.67
C ARG A 112 -22.80 2.47 -8.87
N GLN A 113 -21.85 1.57 -9.15
CA GLN A 113 -20.95 1.69 -10.30
C GLN A 113 -21.70 1.55 -11.62
N ILE A 114 -22.69 0.64 -11.70
CA ILE A 114 -23.58 0.52 -12.86
C ILE A 114 -24.36 1.82 -13.10
N ARG A 115 -24.90 2.45 -12.04
CA ARG A 115 -25.57 3.75 -12.16
C ARG A 115 -24.59 4.84 -12.62
N ALA A 116 -23.38 4.88 -12.08
CA ALA A 116 -22.37 5.85 -12.48
C ALA A 116 -21.91 5.69 -13.94
N LEU A 117 -21.82 4.46 -14.45
CA LEU A 117 -21.51 4.17 -15.86
C LEU A 117 -22.56 4.75 -16.82
N LYS A 118 -23.82 4.91 -16.38
CA LYS A 118 -24.87 5.57 -17.19
C LYS A 118 -24.59 7.06 -17.43
N ASN A 119 -23.73 7.69 -16.64
CA ASN A 119 -23.31 9.08 -16.84
C ASN A 119 -22.23 9.23 -17.93
N ARG A 120 -21.97 8.19 -18.72
CA ARG A 120 -21.11 8.21 -19.91
C ARG A 120 -19.70 8.76 -19.63
N PRO A 121 -18.95 8.16 -18.68
CA PRO A 121 -17.54 8.51 -18.47
C PRO A 121 -16.70 8.14 -19.71
N GLN A 122 -15.73 8.98 -20.07
CA GLN A 122 -14.79 8.68 -21.16
C GLN A 122 -13.58 7.89 -20.69
N ILE A 123 -13.19 8.04 -19.42
CA ILE A 123 -12.07 7.29 -18.83
C ILE A 123 -12.58 6.43 -17.70
N ILE A 124 -12.21 5.15 -17.73
CA ILE A 124 -12.39 4.23 -16.63
C ILE A 124 -11.03 3.94 -15.99
N VAL A 125 -10.96 4.05 -14.67
CA VAL A 125 -9.81 3.60 -13.88
C VAL A 125 -10.28 2.47 -12.98
N GLY A 126 -9.64 1.31 -12.97
CA GLY A 126 -10.17 0.21 -12.17
C GLY A 126 -9.22 -0.90 -11.80
N THR A 127 -9.69 -1.71 -10.84
CA THR A 127 -8.98 -2.92 -10.41
C THR A 127 -9.36 -4.12 -11.29
N PRO A 128 -8.45 -5.03 -11.64
CA PRO A 128 -8.68 -6.11 -12.60
C PRO A 128 -9.97 -6.90 -12.36
N GLY A 129 -10.16 -7.47 -11.16
CA GLY A 129 -11.33 -8.29 -10.87
C GLY A 129 -12.68 -7.55 -11.00
N ARG A 130 -12.74 -6.25 -10.65
CA ARG A 130 -13.99 -5.47 -10.81
C ARG A 130 -14.24 -5.06 -12.26
N LEU A 131 -13.18 -4.74 -13.01
CA LEU A 131 -13.29 -4.47 -14.44
C LEU A 131 -13.88 -5.69 -15.17
N LEU A 132 -13.35 -6.88 -14.89
CA LEU A 132 -13.89 -8.12 -15.45
C LEU A 132 -15.34 -8.38 -15.08
N ASP A 133 -15.74 -8.16 -13.83
CA ASP A 133 -17.13 -8.30 -13.41
C ASP A 133 -18.06 -7.37 -14.23
N HIS A 134 -17.64 -6.13 -14.49
CA HIS A 134 -18.40 -5.20 -15.34
C HIS A 134 -18.46 -5.61 -16.81
N ILE A 135 -17.35 -6.10 -17.37
CA ILE A 135 -17.24 -6.60 -18.75
C ILE A 135 -18.14 -7.84 -18.93
N ASN A 136 -18.02 -8.83 -18.03
CA ASN A 136 -18.82 -10.06 -18.05
C ASN A 136 -20.32 -9.79 -17.94
N ARG A 137 -20.71 -8.78 -17.14
CA ARG A 137 -22.10 -8.32 -17.04
C ARG A 137 -22.56 -7.44 -18.20
N ARG A 138 -21.68 -7.12 -19.15
CA ARG A 138 -21.93 -6.21 -20.28
C ARG A 138 -22.37 -4.81 -19.85
N THR A 139 -21.97 -4.40 -18.65
CA THR A 139 -22.25 -3.06 -18.10
C THR A 139 -21.17 -2.05 -18.48
N LEU A 140 -19.98 -2.53 -18.80
CA LEU A 140 -18.88 -1.76 -19.36
C LEU A 140 -18.56 -2.30 -20.75
N LYS A 141 -18.55 -1.41 -21.74
CA LYS A 141 -18.17 -1.69 -23.13
C LYS A 141 -16.85 -0.99 -23.41
N LEU A 142 -15.92 -1.71 -24.03
CA LEU A 142 -14.55 -1.24 -24.27
C LEU A 142 -14.24 -1.09 -25.77
N ASP A 143 -15.25 -1.23 -26.64
CA ASP A 143 -15.10 -1.25 -28.10
C ASP A 143 -14.49 0.04 -28.68
N ASN A 144 -14.58 1.15 -27.95
CA ASN A 144 -14.07 2.47 -28.36
C ASN A 144 -12.80 2.88 -27.60
N VAL A 145 -12.23 1.99 -26.79
CA VAL A 145 -11.01 2.29 -26.04
C VAL A 145 -9.83 2.33 -27.00
N ASN A 146 -9.24 3.51 -27.11
CA ASN A 146 -8.08 3.79 -27.96
C ASN A 146 -6.78 3.97 -27.16
N THR A 147 -6.88 4.10 -25.83
CA THR A 147 -5.73 4.23 -24.93
C THR A 147 -5.89 3.33 -23.71
N LEU A 148 -4.94 2.42 -23.51
CA LEU A 148 -4.88 1.51 -22.38
C LEU A 148 -3.64 1.80 -21.54
N VAL A 149 -3.80 1.92 -20.22
CA VAL A 149 -2.70 2.10 -19.27
C VAL A 149 -2.69 0.96 -18.25
N LEU A 150 -1.53 0.34 -18.04
CA LEU A 150 -1.24 -0.55 -16.92
C LEU A 150 -0.35 0.19 -15.93
N ASP A 151 -0.86 0.53 -14.74
CA ASP A 151 -0.07 1.19 -13.69
C ASP A 151 0.30 0.19 -12.57
N GLU A 152 1.52 0.30 -12.06
CA GLU A 152 2.14 -0.66 -11.12
C GLU A 152 1.95 -2.12 -11.59
N ALA A 153 2.40 -2.41 -12.83
CA ALA A 153 2.17 -3.71 -13.47
C ALA A 153 2.83 -4.89 -12.74
N ASP A 154 4.05 -4.69 -12.22
CA ASP A 154 4.75 -5.61 -11.33
C ASP A 154 3.93 -5.98 -10.08
N GLU A 155 3.24 -5.01 -9.48
CA GLU A 155 2.37 -5.24 -8.34
C GLU A 155 1.15 -6.08 -8.69
N MET A 156 0.53 -5.85 -9.85
CA MET A 156 -0.58 -6.68 -10.31
C MET A 156 -0.16 -8.15 -10.51
N LEU A 157 1.08 -8.39 -10.96
CA LEU A 157 1.65 -9.74 -11.03
C LEU A 157 1.82 -10.36 -9.64
N ASN A 158 2.39 -9.61 -8.69
CA ASN A 158 2.60 -10.07 -7.32
C ASN A 158 1.28 -10.43 -6.61
N MET A 159 0.17 -9.81 -7.02
CA MET A 159 -1.18 -10.10 -6.51
C MET A 159 -1.89 -11.24 -7.26
N GLY A 160 -1.28 -11.81 -8.29
CA GLY A 160 -1.85 -12.92 -9.06
C GLY A 160 -2.89 -12.49 -10.11
N PHE A 161 -2.95 -11.21 -10.49
CA PHE A 161 -3.93 -10.69 -11.45
C PHE A 161 -3.53 -10.88 -12.93
N ILE A 162 -2.51 -11.70 -13.21
CA ILE A 162 -1.96 -11.85 -14.57
C ILE A 162 -3.02 -12.32 -15.58
N GLU A 163 -3.80 -13.33 -15.23
CA GLU A 163 -4.86 -13.88 -16.09
C GLU A 163 -5.99 -12.86 -16.28
N ASP A 164 -6.33 -12.13 -15.22
CA ASP A 164 -7.37 -11.10 -15.26
C ASP A 164 -6.98 -9.98 -16.22
N ILE A 165 -5.72 -9.49 -16.12
CA ILE A 165 -5.19 -8.45 -17.00
C ILE A 165 -5.25 -8.92 -18.46
N GLN A 166 -4.76 -10.12 -18.76
CA GLN A 166 -4.76 -10.63 -20.13
C GLN A 166 -6.17 -10.72 -20.71
N THR A 167 -7.14 -11.12 -19.89
CA THR A 167 -8.56 -11.18 -20.28
C THR A 167 -9.12 -9.79 -20.57
N ILE A 168 -8.81 -8.79 -19.73
CA ILE A 168 -9.21 -7.39 -19.98
C ILE A 168 -8.57 -6.87 -21.26
N MET A 169 -7.26 -7.06 -21.44
CA MET A 169 -6.55 -6.59 -22.64
C MET A 169 -7.08 -7.20 -23.93
N ALA A 170 -7.53 -8.46 -23.88
CA ALA A 170 -8.16 -9.13 -25.01
C ALA A 170 -9.58 -8.61 -25.34
N SER A 171 -10.25 -7.95 -24.38
CA SER A 171 -11.55 -7.31 -24.58
C SER A 171 -11.48 -5.87 -25.12
N VAL A 172 -10.27 -5.33 -25.23
CA VAL A 172 -9.99 -3.98 -25.77
C VAL A 172 -9.56 -4.12 -27.24
N PRO A 173 -9.95 -3.20 -28.16
CA PRO A 173 -9.51 -3.21 -29.56
C PRO A 173 -8.01 -3.38 -29.74
N GLU A 174 -7.60 -4.12 -30.78
CA GLU A 174 -6.17 -4.31 -31.12
C GLU A 174 -5.49 -3.02 -31.61
N GLU A 175 -6.26 -2.13 -32.26
CA GLU A 175 -5.80 -0.81 -32.65
C GLU A 175 -6.01 0.18 -31.50
N ARG A 176 -5.00 0.28 -30.65
CA ARG A 176 -4.93 1.19 -29.51
C ARG A 176 -3.49 1.56 -29.21
N GLN A 177 -3.30 2.63 -28.44
CA GLN A 177 -2.05 2.90 -27.74
C GLN A 177 -2.05 2.18 -26.38
N THR A 178 -0.96 1.52 -26.04
CA THR A 178 -0.76 0.88 -24.74
C THR A 178 0.43 1.51 -24.01
N LEU A 179 0.20 1.93 -22.76
CA LEU A 179 1.24 2.44 -21.88
C LEU A 179 1.37 1.53 -20.65
N LEU A 180 2.56 1.05 -20.37
CA LEU A 180 2.86 0.17 -19.24
C LEU A 180 3.83 0.87 -18.30
N PHE A 181 3.42 1.06 -17.05
CA PHE A 181 4.22 1.66 -16.00
C PHE A 181 4.52 0.65 -14.90
N SER A 182 5.80 0.49 -14.59
CA SER A 182 6.26 -0.50 -13.63
C SER A 182 7.58 -0.05 -12.99
N ALA A 183 7.85 -0.43 -11.74
CA ALA A 183 9.16 -0.18 -11.14
C ALA A 183 10.16 -1.24 -11.62
N THR A 184 9.72 -2.50 -11.65
CA THR A 184 10.48 -3.65 -12.12
C THR A 184 9.90 -4.24 -13.40
N MET A 185 10.69 -5.03 -14.13
CA MET A 185 10.27 -5.70 -15.38
C MET A 185 10.62 -7.19 -15.32
N PRO A 186 9.94 -7.96 -14.45
CA PRO A 186 10.13 -9.41 -14.40
C PRO A 186 9.59 -10.06 -15.68
N ASP A 187 10.04 -11.28 -15.97
CA ASP A 187 9.73 -11.99 -17.23
C ASP A 187 8.22 -12.06 -17.56
N PRO A 188 7.30 -12.27 -16.59
CA PRO A 188 5.87 -12.26 -16.91
C PRO A 188 5.37 -10.91 -17.42
N ILE A 189 5.89 -9.79 -16.90
CA ILE A 189 5.53 -8.44 -17.38
C ILE A 189 6.13 -8.19 -18.76
N ARG A 190 7.36 -8.65 -19.02
CA ARG A 190 7.98 -8.57 -20.35
C ARG A 190 7.14 -9.30 -21.40
N ARG A 191 6.65 -10.50 -21.07
CA ARG A 191 5.77 -11.27 -21.97
C ARG A 191 4.44 -10.58 -22.24
N ILE A 192 3.87 -9.87 -21.27
CA ILE A 192 2.67 -9.03 -21.50
C ILE A 192 3.00 -7.94 -22.52
N ALA A 193 4.11 -7.23 -22.32
CA ALA A 193 4.52 -6.16 -23.22
C ALA A 193 4.75 -6.67 -24.65
N GLU A 194 5.48 -7.77 -24.80
CA GLU A 194 5.75 -8.41 -26.11
C GLU A 194 4.46 -8.87 -26.82
N LYS A 195 3.47 -9.37 -26.06
CA LYS A 195 2.23 -9.90 -26.62
C LYS A 195 1.21 -8.82 -26.98
N PHE A 196 1.12 -7.75 -26.20
CA PHE A 196 0.00 -6.80 -26.26
C PHE A 196 0.39 -5.37 -26.62
N MET A 197 1.67 -5.07 -26.82
CA MET A 197 2.16 -3.75 -27.23
C MET A 197 2.79 -3.79 -28.63
N LYS A 198 2.71 -2.68 -29.37
CA LYS A 198 3.24 -2.51 -30.73
C LYS A 198 4.51 -1.67 -30.69
N THR A 199 5.67 -2.31 -30.84
CA THR A 199 7.00 -1.65 -30.86
C THR A 199 7.17 -0.61 -29.74
N PRO A 200 7.07 -1.03 -28.46
CA PRO A 200 7.03 -0.09 -27.35
C PRO A 200 8.38 0.62 -27.14
N GLU A 201 8.33 1.94 -26.96
CA GLU A 201 9.48 2.73 -26.57
C GLU A 201 9.73 2.61 -25.06
N ILE A 202 10.98 2.40 -24.66
CA ILE A 202 11.34 2.21 -23.25
C ILE A 202 11.87 3.52 -22.68
N VAL A 203 11.07 4.16 -21.82
CA VAL A 203 11.52 5.31 -21.02
C VAL A 203 11.96 4.79 -19.67
N LYS A 204 13.26 4.53 -19.55
CA LYS A 204 13.87 4.07 -18.31
C LYS A 204 14.50 5.23 -17.56
N ILE A 205 13.85 5.65 -16.48
CA ILE A 205 14.53 6.50 -15.52
C ILE A 205 15.36 5.57 -14.66
N LYS A 206 16.69 5.68 -14.77
CA LYS A 206 17.59 5.04 -13.82
C LYS A 206 17.03 5.36 -12.45
N SER A 207 16.75 4.33 -11.66
CA SER A 207 16.38 4.44 -10.25
C SER A 207 17.38 5.39 -9.63
N LYS A 208 16.99 6.67 -9.53
CA LYS A 208 17.87 7.67 -8.98
C LYS A 208 17.99 7.21 -7.55
N GLU A 209 19.21 6.81 -7.19
CA GLU A 209 19.59 6.39 -5.84
C GLU A 209 18.99 7.37 -4.81
N MET A 210 18.77 8.63 -5.19
CA MET A 210 18.06 9.72 -4.51
C MET A 210 16.91 9.37 -3.53
N THR A 211 15.90 8.55 -3.87
CA THR A 211 14.83 8.25 -2.90
C THR A 211 15.34 7.36 -1.77
N VAL A 212 16.26 6.44 -2.07
CA VAL A 212 16.87 5.53 -1.08
C VAL A 212 18.04 6.23 -0.37
N GLU A 213 18.75 7.13 -1.05
CA GLU A 213 19.86 7.95 -0.52
C GLU A 213 19.38 8.86 0.58
N ASN A 214 18.25 9.55 0.36
CA ASN A 214 17.64 10.45 1.35
C ASN A 214 16.97 9.70 2.52
N ILE A 215 16.93 8.37 2.48
CA ILE A 215 16.39 7.54 3.57
C ILE A 215 17.55 6.93 4.35
N GLU A 216 17.65 7.32 5.62
CA GLU A 216 18.49 6.65 6.60
C GLU A 216 17.85 5.31 6.98
N GLN A 217 18.61 4.22 6.82
CA GLN A 217 18.09 2.87 6.94
C GLN A 217 18.78 2.15 8.08
N PHE A 218 17.97 1.78 9.06
CA PHE A 218 18.40 1.10 10.27
C PHE A 218 17.76 -0.28 10.36
N PHE A 219 18.46 -1.21 11.00
CA PHE A 219 17.86 -2.44 11.48
C PHE A 219 18.05 -2.59 12.98
N VAL A 220 17.05 -3.18 13.64
CA VAL A 220 17.09 -3.50 15.07
C VAL A 220 16.94 -5.00 15.21
N LYS A 221 17.97 -5.64 15.77
CA LYS A 221 17.93 -7.05 16.13
C LYS A 221 17.11 -7.21 17.41
N SER A 222 16.01 -7.95 17.35
CA SER A 222 15.09 -8.13 18.48
C SER A 222 14.38 -9.47 18.39
N VAL A 223 13.95 -10.02 19.52
CA VAL A 223 13.01 -11.16 19.54
C VAL A 223 11.57 -10.64 19.46
N GLU A 224 10.63 -11.47 18.99
CA GLU A 224 9.23 -11.07 18.76
C GLU A 224 8.57 -10.38 19.96
N ARG A 225 8.82 -10.90 21.17
CA ARG A 225 8.23 -10.37 22.42
C ARG A 225 8.66 -8.95 22.76
N GLU A 226 9.87 -8.57 22.35
CA GLU A 226 10.46 -7.27 22.69
C GLU A 226 10.16 -6.19 21.65
N LYS A 227 9.72 -6.59 20.44
CA LYS A 227 9.53 -5.66 19.32
C LYS A 227 8.63 -4.48 19.68
N PHE A 228 7.55 -4.72 20.42
CA PHE A 228 6.58 -3.67 20.74
C PHE A 228 7.14 -2.63 21.73
N ASP A 229 7.83 -3.08 22.77
CA ASP A 229 8.45 -2.17 23.73
C ASP A 229 9.56 -1.36 23.07
N ILE A 230 10.37 -2.00 22.22
CA ILE A 230 11.41 -1.32 21.45
C ILE A 230 10.79 -0.30 20.47
N LEU A 231 9.72 -0.67 19.76
CA LEU A 231 8.99 0.24 18.87
C LEU A 231 8.50 1.47 19.64
N SER A 232 7.89 1.27 20.81
CA SER A 232 7.39 2.36 21.64
C SER A 232 8.52 3.28 22.09
N ARG A 233 9.68 2.74 22.50
CA ARG A 233 10.86 3.55 22.87
C ARG A 233 11.41 4.34 21.68
N LEU A 234 11.45 3.73 20.50
CA LEU A 234 11.87 4.41 19.28
C LEU A 234 10.92 5.53 18.87
N LEU A 235 9.61 5.34 19.01
CA LEU A 235 8.62 6.39 18.74
C LEU A 235 8.79 7.57 19.72
N ASN A 236 9.06 7.29 21.00
CA ASN A 236 9.31 8.31 22.02
C ASN A 236 10.57 9.14 21.77
N VAL A 237 11.64 8.50 21.30
CA VAL A 237 12.92 9.17 21.01
C VAL A 237 12.88 9.89 19.66
N HIS A 238 12.33 9.26 18.62
CA HIS A 238 12.32 9.83 17.28
C HIS A 238 11.25 10.92 17.09
N GLN A 239 10.15 10.87 17.85
CA GLN A 239 9.00 11.78 17.75
C GLN A 239 8.58 12.10 16.30
N PRO A 240 8.18 11.08 15.53
CA PRO A 240 7.88 11.26 14.12
C PRO A 240 6.66 12.18 13.91
N GLU A 241 6.77 13.15 12.99
CA GLU A 241 5.60 13.93 12.53
C GLU A 241 4.47 13.04 12.01
N LEU A 242 4.80 12.09 11.12
CA LEU A 242 3.91 11.05 10.62
C LEU A 242 4.71 9.77 10.44
N ALA A 243 4.18 8.66 10.95
CA ALA A 243 4.82 7.35 10.85
C ALA A 243 3.90 6.31 10.19
N ILE A 244 4.51 5.42 9.39
CA ILE A 244 3.85 4.19 8.91
C ILE A 244 4.53 2.97 9.53
N ILE A 245 3.74 2.10 10.14
CA ILE A 245 4.20 0.86 10.76
C ILE A 245 3.68 -0.33 9.96
N PHE A 246 4.58 -1.12 9.38
CA PHE A 246 4.23 -2.26 8.56
C PHE A 246 4.20 -3.56 9.36
N GLY A 247 3.01 -4.16 9.44
CA GLY A 247 2.76 -5.50 9.97
C GLY A 247 2.49 -6.51 8.86
N ARG A 248 2.82 -7.78 9.10
CA ARG A 248 2.65 -8.86 8.13
C ARG A 248 1.19 -9.30 7.99
N THR A 249 0.47 -9.39 9.11
CA THR A 249 -0.89 -9.96 9.16
C THR A 249 -1.91 -8.91 9.58
N LYS A 250 -3.16 -9.09 9.15
CA LYS A 250 -4.28 -8.19 9.49
C LYS A 250 -4.49 -8.13 11.01
N ARG A 251 -4.51 -9.32 11.64
CA ARG A 251 -4.61 -9.50 13.09
C ARG A 251 -3.55 -8.70 13.85
N ARG A 252 -2.29 -8.75 13.41
CA ARG A 252 -1.22 -7.94 14.00
C ARG A 252 -1.41 -6.45 13.83
N VAL A 253 -1.87 -6.01 12.65
CA VAL A 253 -2.14 -4.59 12.41
C VAL A 253 -3.16 -4.08 13.43
N ASP A 254 -4.22 -4.83 13.67
CA ASP A 254 -5.23 -4.50 14.69
C ASP A 254 -4.65 -4.50 16.11
N GLU A 255 -3.88 -5.54 16.47
CA GLU A 255 -3.24 -5.63 17.79
C GLU A 255 -2.23 -4.50 18.03
N LEU A 256 -1.40 -4.17 17.04
CA LEU A 256 -0.43 -3.07 17.10
C LEU A 256 -1.13 -1.72 17.22
N ALA A 257 -2.15 -1.45 16.40
CA ALA A 257 -2.89 -0.20 16.48
C ALA A 257 -3.54 -0.05 17.86
N LYS A 258 -4.18 -1.10 18.38
CA LYS A 258 -4.77 -1.10 19.72
C LYS A 258 -3.72 -0.89 20.82
N ALA A 259 -2.59 -1.60 20.74
CA ALA A 259 -1.50 -1.49 21.69
C ALA A 259 -0.90 -0.08 21.74
N LEU A 260 -0.71 0.54 20.58
CA LEU A 260 -0.24 1.93 20.47
C LEU A 260 -1.24 2.91 21.10
N ASN A 261 -2.54 2.75 20.86
CA ASN A 261 -3.56 3.59 21.52
C ASN A 261 -3.56 3.41 23.04
N ILE A 262 -3.39 2.19 23.55
CA ILE A 262 -3.26 1.93 24.99
C ILE A 262 -2.03 2.64 25.57
N ARG A 263 -0.92 2.70 24.82
CA ARG A 263 0.30 3.44 25.18
C ARG A 263 0.18 4.96 24.94
N GLY A 264 -0.99 5.47 24.58
CA GLY A 264 -1.26 6.90 24.43
C GLY A 264 -0.91 7.51 23.07
N TYR A 265 -0.51 6.69 22.08
CA TYR A 265 -0.28 7.16 20.71
C TYR A 265 -1.58 7.23 19.93
N VAL A 266 -1.71 8.21 19.03
CA VAL A 266 -2.85 8.31 18.12
C VAL A 266 -2.58 7.46 16.87
N ALA A 267 -3.01 6.19 16.93
CA ALA A 267 -2.74 5.20 15.89
C ALA A 267 -4.02 4.57 15.32
N GLU A 268 -4.07 4.33 14.01
CA GLU A 268 -5.17 3.58 13.38
C GLU A 268 -4.61 2.50 12.44
N GLY A 269 -5.28 1.35 12.41
CA GLY A 269 -4.93 0.21 11.56
C GLY A 269 -5.59 0.29 10.18
N ILE A 270 -4.88 -0.13 9.13
CA ILE A 270 -5.42 -0.30 7.78
C ILE A 270 -5.02 -1.65 7.18
N HIS A 271 -6.01 -2.47 6.85
CA HIS A 271 -5.79 -3.80 6.26
C HIS A 271 -6.96 -4.22 5.35
N GLY A 272 -6.83 -5.37 4.70
CA GLY A 272 -7.75 -5.84 3.66
C GLY A 272 -9.19 -6.13 4.10
N ASP A 273 -9.43 -6.39 5.39
CA ASP A 273 -10.77 -6.75 5.91
C ASP A 273 -11.59 -5.54 6.35
N LEU A 274 -10.97 -4.36 6.44
CA LEU A 274 -11.71 -3.13 6.70
C LEU A 274 -12.64 -2.80 5.53
N SER A 275 -13.84 -2.31 5.89
CA SER A 275 -14.76 -1.75 4.91
C SER A 275 -14.10 -0.59 4.17
N GLN A 276 -14.46 -0.40 2.90
CA GLN A 276 -13.88 0.68 2.09
C GLN A 276 -14.14 2.06 2.70
N ALA A 277 -15.32 2.26 3.30
CA ALA A 277 -15.64 3.50 4.01
C ALA A 277 -14.69 3.77 5.19
N LYS A 278 -14.40 2.75 6.01
CA LYS A 278 -13.44 2.90 7.12
C LYS A 278 -12.02 3.13 6.62
N ARG A 279 -11.57 2.42 5.58
CA ARG A 279 -10.25 2.65 4.97
C ARG A 279 -10.09 4.08 4.47
N MET A 280 -11.06 4.59 3.71
CA MET A 280 -11.05 5.98 3.25
C MET A 280 -11.06 6.99 4.40
N SER A 281 -11.83 6.71 5.46
CA SER A 281 -11.84 7.55 6.67
C SER A 281 -10.48 7.60 7.35
N VAL A 282 -9.82 6.45 7.56
CA VAL A 282 -8.49 6.36 8.17
C VAL A 282 -7.46 7.11 7.33
N LEU A 283 -7.46 6.89 6.00
CA LEU A 283 -6.54 7.60 5.09
C LEU A 283 -6.76 9.10 5.10
N LYS A 284 -8.02 9.55 5.12
CA LYS A 284 -8.35 10.98 5.22
C LYS A 284 -7.84 11.57 6.52
N GLN A 285 -8.02 10.87 7.64
CA GLN A 285 -7.55 11.32 8.95
C GLN A 285 -6.02 11.43 8.98
N PHE A 286 -5.30 10.44 8.43
CA PHE A 286 -3.83 10.45 8.33
C PHE A 286 -3.34 11.61 7.47
N LYS A 287 -3.93 11.81 6.28
CA LYS A 287 -3.58 12.94 5.40
C LYS A 287 -3.86 14.31 6.02
N SER A 288 -4.78 14.39 6.99
CA SER A 288 -5.14 15.62 7.69
C SER A 288 -4.44 15.80 9.04
N ASN A 289 -3.41 15.00 9.35
CA ASN A 289 -2.68 15.02 10.62
C ASN A 289 -3.58 14.86 11.86
N LYS A 290 -4.68 14.10 11.73
CA LYS A 290 -5.56 13.75 12.86
C LYS A 290 -5.13 12.47 13.57
N ILE A 291 -4.34 11.66 12.87
CA ILE A 291 -3.69 10.46 13.40
C ILE A 291 -2.23 10.55 12.99
N ASP A 292 -1.33 10.25 13.93
CA ASP A 292 0.12 10.43 13.74
C ASP A 292 0.76 9.14 13.21
N ILE A 293 0.14 7.99 13.52
CA ILE A 293 0.68 6.67 13.22
C ILE A 293 -0.34 5.84 12.42
N LEU A 294 0.05 5.42 11.22
CA LEU A 294 -0.72 4.48 10.42
C LEU A 294 -0.09 3.08 10.49
N VAL A 295 -0.81 2.11 11.05
CA VAL A 295 -0.37 0.71 11.07
C VAL A 295 -0.98 -0.01 9.86
N ALA A 296 -0.18 -0.62 8.99
CA ALA A 296 -0.66 -1.12 7.70
C ALA A 296 -0.09 -2.50 7.34
N THR A 297 -0.85 -3.28 6.56
CA THR A 297 -0.28 -4.39 5.76
C THR A 297 0.23 -3.88 4.42
N ASP A 298 1.12 -4.64 3.76
CA ASP A 298 1.64 -4.31 2.42
C ASP A 298 0.53 -3.97 1.43
N VAL A 299 -0.48 -4.85 1.34
CA VAL A 299 -1.62 -4.69 0.41
C VAL A 299 -2.41 -3.41 0.71
N ALA A 300 -2.44 -2.97 1.96
CA ALA A 300 -3.22 -1.81 2.35
C ALA A 300 -2.48 -0.48 2.21
N ALA A 301 -1.15 -0.50 2.18
CA ALA A 301 -0.33 0.71 2.01
C ALA A 301 0.16 0.96 0.57
N ARG A 302 0.02 -0.03 -0.32
CA ARG A 302 0.36 0.10 -1.75
C ARG A 302 -0.54 1.10 -2.44
N GLY A 303 0.06 1.92 -3.30
CA GLY A 303 -0.65 2.99 -4.00
C GLY A 303 -1.20 4.09 -3.10
N LEU A 304 -0.77 4.21 -1.84
CA LEU A 304 -1.08 5.38 -1.02
C LEU A 304 -0.11 6.52 -1.36
N ASP A 305 -0.61 7.56 -2.03
CA ASP A 305 0.08 8.85 -2.06
C ASP A 305 -0.20 9.63 -0.78
N ILE A 306 0.73 9.45 0.16
CA ILE A 306 0.78 10.21 1.40
C ILE A 306 2.12 10.91 1.40
N SER A 307 2.07 12.25 1.38
CA SER A 307 3.22 13.11 1.59
C SER A 307 3.39 13.39 3.08
N GLY A 308 4.60 13.76 3.50
CA GLY A 308 4.87 14.16 4.89
C GLY A 308 5.19 13.02 5.85
N VAL A 309 5.20 11.75 5.41
CA VAL A 309 5.69 10.65 6.24
C VAL A 309 7.17 10.84 6.49
N SER A 310 7.57 11.02 7.75
CA SER A 310 8.97 11.17 8.16
C SER A 310 9.59 9.81 8.47
N HIS A 311 8.82 8.90 9.05
CA HIS A 311 9.32 7.60 9.53
C HIS A 311 8.54 6.40 8.99
N VAL A 312 9.27 5.35 8.67
CA VAL A 312 8.73 4.03 8.32
C VAL A 312 9.31 2.98 9.25
N TYR A 313 8.46 2.22 9.93
CA TYR A 313 8.86 1.10 10.79
C TYR A 313 8.39 -0.21 10.17
N ASN A 314 9.32 -1.06 9.76
CA ASN A 314 9.01 -2.43 9.39
C ASN A 314 8.99 -3.29 10.67
N PHE A 315 7.84 -3.35 11.35
CA PHE A 315 7.66 -4.17 12.54
C PHE A 315 7.87 -5.67 12.23
N ASP A 316 7.43 -6.07 11.04
CA ASP A 316 7.78 -7.34 10.44
C ASP A 316 8.59 -7.10 9.17
N ILE A 317 9.78 -7.72 9.07
CA ILE A 317 10.59 -7.65 7.85
C ILE A 317 9.79 -8.18 6.63
N PRO A 318 9.84 -7.48 5.48
CA PRO A 318 9.22 -7.97 4.25
C PRO A 318 9.89 -9.26 3.75
N GLN A 319 9.14 -10.06 2.98
CA GLN A 319 9.60 -11.35 2.47
C GLN A 319 10.53 -11.23 1.26
N ASP A 320 10.42 -10.11 0.55
CA ASP A 320 11.14 -9.84 -0.68
C ASP A 320 11.68 -8.40 -0.69
N PRO A 321 12.78 -8.14 -1.43
CA PRO A 321 13.39 -6.81 -1.50
C PRO A 321 12.52 -5.74 -2.19
N GLU A 322 11.63 -6.12 -3.10
CA GLU A 322 10.80 -5.17 -3.84
C GLU A 322 9.78 -4.53 -2.88
N SER A 323 9.10 -5.37 -2.09
CA SER A 323 8.25 -4.94 -0.98
C SER A 323 8.99 -4.02 -0.01
N TYR A 324 10.26 -4.34 0.33
CA TYR A 324 11.07 -3.45 1.18
C TYR A 324 11.21 -2.04 0.60
N VAL A 325 11.62 -1.93 -0.68
CA VAL A 325 11.77 -0.65 -1.37
C VAL A 325 10.44 0.12 -1.40
N HIS A 326 9.32 -0.57 -1.65
CA HIS A 326 7.99 0.04 -1.68
C HIS A 326 7.51 0.55 -0.32
N ARG A 327 7.88 -0.14 0.77
CA ARG A 327 7.59 0.29 2.14
C ARG A 327 8.39 1.52 2.52
N ILE A 328 9.72 1.50 2.35
CA ILE A 328 10.56 2.63 2.76
C ILE A 328 10.34 3.85 1.86
N GLY A 329 9.98 3.66 0.58
CA GLY A 329 9.59 4.73 -0.34
C GLY A 329 8.29 5.48 0.02
N ARG A 330 7.68 5.15 1.18
CA ARG A 330 6.62 5.98 1.77
C ARG A 330 7.18 7.23 2.47
N THR A 331 8.43 7.19 2.93
CA THR A 331 9.16 8.37 3.45
C THR A 331 10.16 8.90 2.39
N GLY A 332 10.87 9.99 2.69
CA GLY A 332 11.92 10.53 1.83
C GLY A 332 11.43 11.13 0.50
N ARG A 333 10.15 11.51 0.43
CA ARG A 333 9.51 12.05 -0.78
C ARG A 333 9.81 13.54 -0.99
N ALA A 334 9.78 13.97 -2.24
CA ALA A 334 9.99 15.37 -2.65
C ALA A 334 11.29 15.99 -2.11
N GLY A 335 12.37 15.20 -2.01
CA GLY A 335 13.68 15.67 -1.55
C GLY A 335 13.84 15.82 -0.03
N LYS A 336 12.80 15.53 0.76
CA LYS A 336 12.91 15.50 2.24
C LYS A 336 13.73 14.29 2.70
N LYS A 337 14.37 14.41 3.87
CA LYS A 337 15.00 13.27 4.55
C LYS A 337 13.93 12.35 5.14
N GLY A 338 14.23 11.06 5.19
CA GLY A 338 13.37 10.04 5.79
C GLY A 338 14.15 9.05 6.63
N VAL A 339 13.48 8.41 7.58
CA VAL A 339 14.07 7.36 8.42
C VAL A 339 13.27 6.07 8.25
N ALA A 340 13.96 4.96 8.01
CA ALA A 340 13.37 3.63 7.95
C ALA A 340 14.04 2.71 8.97
N VAL A 341 13.26 2.13 9.87
CA VAL A 341 13.74 1.17 10.89
C VAL A 341 13.12 -0.19 10.65
N THR A 342 13.94 -1.23 10.55
CA THR A 342 13.48 -2.60 10.30
C THR A 342 13.78 -3.53 11.45
N PHE A 343 12.74 -4.15 12.02
CA PHE A 343 12.89 -5.14 13.07
C PHE A 343 13.24 -6.49 12.46
N VAL A 344 14.32 -7.10 12.94
CA VAL A 344 14.83 -8.36 12.40
C VAL A 344 15.04 -9.35 13.55
N THR A 345 14.35 -10.49 13.48
CA THR A 345 14.62 -11.59 14.41
C THR A 345 15.92 -12.32 14.05
N PRO A 346 16.56 -13.03 15.00
CA PRO A 346 17.78 -13.79 14.70
C PRO A 346 17.64 -14.76 13.52
N ARG A 347 16.44 -15.33 13.32
CA ARG A 347 16.14 -16.25 12.21
C ARG A 347 15.89 -15.56 10.87
N GLU A 348 15.62 -14.25 10.89
CA GLU A 348 15.33 -13.44 9.71
C GLU A 348 16.54 -12.66 9.19
N MET A 349 17.71 -12.79 9.83
CA MET A 349 18.96 -12.14 9.39
C MET A 349 19.34 -12.48 7.93
N GLY A 350 18.98 -13.68 7.45
CA GLY A 350 19.18 -14.04 6.04
C GLY A 350 18.37 -13.17 5.08
N TYR A 351 17.16 -12.77 5.45
CA TYR A 351 16.31 -11.88 4.66
C TYR A 351 16.87 -10.46 4.63
N LEU A 352 17.39 -9.96 5.75
CA LEU A 352 18.11 -8.69 5.79
C LEU A 352 19.26 -8.67 4.76
N GLY A 353 20.09 -9.71 4.74
CA GLY A 353 21.19 -9.81 3.79
C GLY A 353 20.77 -9.97 2.33
N ILE A 354 19.56 -10.47 2.05
CA ILE A 354 18.98 -10.45 0.69
C ILE A 354 18.57 -9.03 0.32
N VAL A 355 17.87 -8.33 1.23
CA VAL A 355 17.45 -6.94 1.02
C VAL A 355 18.66 -6.04 0.77
N GLU A 356 19.69 -6.07 1.61
CA GLU A 356 20.90 -5.25 1.46
C GLU A 356 21.64 -5.49 0.13
N ARG A 357 21.71 -6.74 -0.32
CA ARG A 357 22.35 -7.09 -1.60
C ARG A 357 21.55 -6.56 -2.78
N THR A 358 20.23 -6.64 -2.73
CA THR A 358 19.36 -6.17 -3.81
C THR A 358 19.29 -4.65 -3.85
N THR A 359 19.23 -3.98 -2.69
CA THR A 359 19.23 -2.52 -2.60
C THR A 359 20.62 -1.92 -2.75
N LYS A 360 21.68 -2.74 -2.69
CA LYS A 360 23.09 -2.33 -2.66
C LYS A 360 23.44 -1.33 -1.55
N LYS A 361 22.62 -1.25 -0.51
CA LYS A 361 22.80 -0.36 0.64
C LYS A 361 22.76 -1.18 1.92
N LYS A 362 23.84 -1.10 2.70
CA LYS A 362 23.89 -1.71 4.03
C LYS A 362 23.06 -0.89 5.01
N MET A 363 22.27 -1.58 5.84
CA MET A 363 21.52 -0.96 6.91
C MET A 363 22.43 -0.81 8.13
N GLN A 364 22.32 0.32 8.80
CA GLN A 364 23.06 0.55 10.04
C GLN A 364 22.37 -0.19 11.19
N ALA A 365 23.15 -0.88 12.02
CA ALA A 365 22.61 -1.48 13.22
C ALA A 365 22.22 -0.37 14.20
N LEU A 366 20.96 -0.33 14.61
CA LEU A 366 20.48 0.59 15.63
C LEU A 366 20.35 -0.17 16.95
N ILE A 367 21.04 0.33 17.97
CA ILE A 367 20.89 -0.17 19.33
C ILE A 367 19.60 0.45 19.87
N PRO A 368 18.59 -0.36 20.24
CA PRO A 368 17.35 0.18 20.75
C PRO A 368 17.59 0.90 22.08
N PRO A 369 16.99 2.07 22.32
CA PRO A 369 17.09 2.74 23.60
C PRO A 369 16.61 1.84 24.74
N THR A 370 17.28 1.94 25.88
CA THR A 370 16.77 1.38 27.13
C THR A 370 15.51 2.14 27.57
N ALA A 371 14.75 1.59 28.53
CA ALA A 371 13.59 2.29 29.08
C ALA A 371 13.99 3.64 29.69
N ASP A 372 15.08 3.65 30.46
CA ASP A 372 15.61 4.86 31.10
C ASP A 372 16.07 5.92 30.09
N GLU A 373 16.76 5.49 29.02
CA GLU A 373 17.18 6.39 27.94
C GLU A 373 15.98 7.00 27.20
N ALA A 374 14.92 6.22 26.95
CA ALA A 374 13.72 6.73 26.30
C ALA A 374 13.01 7.77 27.16
N VAL A 375 12.91 7.54 28.47
CA VAL A 375 12.34 8.49 29.43
C VAL A 375 13.19 9.76 29.52
N LEU A 376 14.52 9.62 29.56
CA LEU A 376 15.43 10.78 29.57
C LEU A 376 15.31 11.59 28.27
N GLY A 377 15.19 10.92 27.12
CA GLY A 377 14.96 11.55 25.82
C GLY A 377 13.68 12.38 25.79
N GLN A 378 12.56 11.83 26.27
CA GLN A 378 11.31 12.58 26.39
C GLN A 378 11.44 13.82 27.28
N LYS A 379 12.08 13.67 28.45
CA LYS A 379 12.32 14.78 29.38
C LYS A 379 13.14 15.89 28.73
N ARG A 380 14.15 15.53 27.93
CA ARG A 380 14.99 16.48 27.21
C ARG A 380 14.21 17.26 26.15
N VAL A 381 13.39 16.58 25.35
CA VAL A 381 12.57 17.26 24.32
C VAL A 381 11.53 18.18 24.96
N ALA A 382 10.88 17.76 26.05
CA ALA A 382 9.95 18.62 26.77
C ALA A 382 10.64 19.87 27.34
N MET A 383 11.88 19.72 27.83
CA MET A 383 12.70 20.84 28.30
C MET A 383 13.03 21.82 27.16
N GLU A 384 13.45 21.31 25.99
CA GLU A 384 13.76 22.13 24.81
C GLU A 384 12.51 22.90 24.32
N GLN A 385 11.34 22.27 24.29
CA GLN A 385 10.07 22.93 23.93
C GLN A 385 9.70 24.05 24.92
N LEU A 386 9.85 23.80 26.22
CA LEU A 386 9.53 24.78 27.25
C LEU A 386 10.50 25.97 27.20
N GLN A 387 11.78 25.71 26.91
CA GLN A 387 12.77 26.75 26.68
C GLN A 387 12.42 27.59 25.44
N GLU A 388 12.11 26.96 24.31
CA GLU A 388 11.75 27.67 23.08
C GLU A 388 10.49 28.54 23.24
N MET A 389 9.47 28.05 23.97
CA MET A 389 8.27 28.83 24.29
C MET A 389 8.59 30.04 25.18
N THR A 390 9.53 29.89 26.11
CA THR A 390 9.98 30.98 26.99
C THR A 390 10.73 32.06 26.20
N GLU A 391 11.61 31.65 25.28
CA GLU A 391 12.40 32.56 24.44
C GLU A 391 11.55 33.34 23.43
N LYS A 392 10.47 32.74 22.89
CA LYS A 392 9.52 33.41 21.98
C LYS A 392 8.68 34.51 22.66
N ASN A 393 8.78 34.66 23.98
CA ASN A 393 8.31 35.78 24.80
C ASN A 393 6.83 36.19 24.63
N ASN A 394 5.97 35.29 24.14
CA ASN A 394 4.53 35.50 23.95
C ASN A 394 3.70 34.99 25.14
N LEU A 395 4.15 35.28 26.36
CA LEU A 395 3.61 34.72 27.62
C LEU A 395 2.90 35.78 28.49
N GLY A 396 2.59 36.96 27.94
CA GLY A 396 2.10 38.12 28.69
C GLY A 396 0.94 37.81 29.63
N ASP A 397 -0.12 37.20 29.11
CA ASP A 397 -1.33 36.88 29.89
C ASP A 397 -1.10 35.76 30.93
N TYR A 398 -0.11 34.88 30.69
CA TYR A 398 0.21 33.76 31.58
C TYR A 398 1.11 34.19 32.76
N ARG A 399 1.81 35.33 32.68
CA ARG A 399 2.74 35.79 33.73
C ARG A 399 2.03 36.08 35.04
N THR A 400 0.84 36.68 35.00
CA THR A 400 0.07 36.98 36.21
C THR A 400 -0.36 35.70 36.93
N PHE A 401 -0.84 34.70 36.19
CA PHE A 401 -1.18 33.38 36.76
C PHE A 401 0.06 32.64 37.28
N ALA A 402 1.18 32.72 36.57
CA ALA A 402 2.43 32.12 37.02
C ALA A 402 2.94 32.76 38.32
N ALA A 403 2.82 34.08 38.47
CA ALA A 403 3.17 34.78 39.70
C ALA A 403 2.29 34.33 40.89
N GLU A 404 0.98 34.18 40.68
CA GLU A 404 0.07 33.65 41.72
C GLU A 404 0.44 32.20 42.12
N MET A 405 0.87 31.38 41.17
CA MET A 405 1.32 30.02 41.48
C MET A 405 2.63 30.01 42.27
N LEU A 406 3.56 30.92 41.98
CA LEU A 406 4.84 31.06 42.70
C LEU A 406 4.69 31.57 44.14
N GLU A 407 3.56 32.19 44.50
CA GLU A 407 3.25 32.54 45.90
C GLU A 407 2.92 31.30 46.73
N LYS A 408 2.42 30.23 46.09
CA LYS A 408 1.90 29.02 46.76
C LYS A 408 2.85 27.83 46.65
N PHE A 409 3.68 27.76 45.60
CA PHE A 409 4.52 26.61 45.28
C PHE A 409 5.91 27.05 44.81
N ASP A 410 6.91 26.19 45.01
CA ASP A 410 8.27 26.44 44.57
C ASP A 410 8.39 26.40 43.02
N ALA A 411 9.27 27.24 42.48
CA ALA A 411 9.48 27.34 41.04
C ALA A 411 9.96 26.02 40.42
N VAL A 412 10.81 25.27 41.13
CA VAL A 412 11.32 23.97 40.66
C VAL A 412 10.18 22.95 40.61
N ASP A 413 9.31 22.93 41.61
CA ASP A 413 8.16 22.02 41.65
C ASP A 413 7.16 22.31 40.53
N LEU A 414 6.91 23.59 40.23
CA LEU A 414 6.04 23.99 39.11
C LEU A 414 6.63 23.59 37.76
N ILE A 415 7.94 23.80 37.54
CA ILE A 415 8.62 23.37 36.31
C ILE A 415 8.62 21.84 36.22
N ALA A 416 8.86 21.12 37.32
CA ALA A 416 8.79 19.67 37.36
C ALA A 416 7.38 19.15 37.02
N ALA A 417 6.33 19.79 37.54
CA ALA A 417 4.94 19.46 37.22
C ALA A 417 4.59 19.75 35.76
N ALA A 418 5.07 20.87 35.20
CA ALA A 418 4.90 21.21 33.80
C ALA A 418 5.60 20.18 32.89
N LEU A 419 6.86 19.86 33.17
CA LEU A 419 7.62 18.83 32.46
C LEU A 419 6.92 17.48 32.53
N LYS A 420 6.47 17.04 33.72
CA LYS A 420 5.72 15.79 33.90
C LYS A 420 4.44 15.74 33.05
N THR A 421 3.74 16.87 32.93
CA THR A 421 2.52 16.99 32.12
C THR A 421 2.83 16.92 30.62
N MET A 422 3.94 17.55 30.20
CA MET A 422 4.40 17.57 28.80
C MET A 422 4.97 16.22 28.36
N THR A 423 5.67 15.50 29.23
CA THR A 423 6.34 14.25 28.89
C THR A 423 5.39 13.08 28.66
N LYS A 424 4.07 13.26 28.88
CA LYS A 424 3.02 12.22 28.77
C LYS A 424 3.61 10.84 29.06
N GLU A 425 4.10 10.64 30.29
CA GLU A 425 4.71 9.37 30.68
C GLU A 425 3.71 8.26 30.28
N PRO A 426 4.01 7.44 29.26
CA PRO A 426 3.09 6.40 28.86
C PRO A 426 2.93 5.53 30.09
N GLU A 427 1.70 5.33 30.56
CA GLU A 427 1.47 4.30 31.57
C GLU A 427 2.13 3.04 31.01
N ASP A 428 3.08 2.47 31.76
CA ASP A 428 3.84 1.29 31.34
C ASP A 428 2.94 0.05 31.50
N ILE A 429 1.75 0.14 30.89
CA ILE A 429 0.74 -0.89 30.85
C ILE A 429 1.37 -2.04 30.08
N PRO A 430 1.53 -3.21 30.69
CA PRO A 430 2.03 -4.37 30.00
C PRO A 430 1.07 -4.70 28.86
N VAL A 431 1.52 -4.53 27.61
CA VAL A 431 0.74 -4.89 26.42
C VAL A 431 1.44 -6.06 25.76
N GLN A 432 0.78 -7.22 25.70
CA GLN A 432 1.24 -8.35 24.93
C GLN A 432 0.60 -8.33 23.54
N ILE A 433 1.45 -8.46 22.53
CA ILE A 433 1.04 -8.65 21.13
C ILE A 433 1.38 -10.09 20.76
N SER A 434 0.52 -10.74 19.98
CA SER A 434 0.77 -12.13 19.65
C SER A 434 1.95 -12.26 18.69
N GLU A 435 2.84 -13.22 18.97
CA GLU A 435 4.03 -13.48 18.16
C GLU A 435 3.69 -13.96 16.75
N GLU A 436 4.51 -13.61 15.76
CA GLU A 436 4.47 -14.23 14.45
C GLU A 436 5.61 -15.22 14.25
N ARG A 437 5.33 -16.25 13.45
CA ARG A 437 6.37 -17.20 13.06
C ARG A 437 7.40 -16.48 12.17
N PRO A 438 8.71 -16.65 12.43
CA PRO A 438 9.76 -16.13 11.56
C PRO A 438 9.59 -16.66 10.14
N LEU A 439 10.06 -15.89 9.16
CA LEU A 439 10.02 -16.30 7.77
C LEU A 439 10.76 -17.64 7.56
N PRO A 440 10.23 -18.54 6.70
CA PRO A 440 10.86 -19.83 6.44
C PRO A 440 12.21 -19.64 5.76
N SER A 441 13.31 -20.08 6.41
CA SER A 441 14.65 -19.99 5.83
C SER A 441 14.73 -20.71 4.48
N ARG A 442 14.93 -19.96 3.39
CA ARG A 442 15.34 -20.54 2.10
C ARG A 442 16.85 -20.78 2.12
N GLY A 443 17.27 -21.87 2.77
CA GLY A 443 18.65 -22.36 2.72
C GLY A 443 18.99 -23.40 3.78
N GLY A 444 19.05 -24.68 3.39
CA GLY A 444 19.58 -25.79 4.19
C GLY A 444 18.94 -27.13 3.81
N GLY A 445 19.63 -27.90 2.95
CA GLY A 445 19.13 -29.12 2.33
C GLY A 445 18.84 -30.32 3.25
N GLY A 446 18.19 -31.31 2.63
CA GLY A 446 17.90 -32.67 3.07
C GLY A 446 18.45 -33.14 4.42
N TYR A 447 17.62 -33.05 5.45
CA TYR A 447 17.72 -33.94 6.60
C TYR A 447 17.00 -35.25 6.28
N LYS A 448 17.76 -36.22 5.76
CA LYS A 448 17.40 -37.65 5.87
C LYS A 448 17.32 -37.96 7.36
N GLY A 449 16.11 -38.08 7.88
CA GLY A 449 15.84 -38.56 9.23
C GLY A 449 16.54 -39.90 9.45
N LYS A 450 17.49 -39.91 10.38
CA LYS A 450 18.08 -41.11 10.96
C LYS A 450 17.00 -41.75 11.85
N GLY A 451 16.07 -42.47 11.21
CA GLY A 451 15.10 -43.29 11.89
C GLY A 451 15.80 -44.50 12.49
N GLY A 452 16.00 -44.48 13.81
CA GLY A 452 16.30 -45.69 14.57
C GLY A 452 15.17 -46.69 14.36
N ARG A 453 15.49 -47.86 13.78
CA ARG A 453 14.61 -49.02 13.81
C ARG A 453 15.32 -50.17 14.49
N SER A 454 14.74 -50.48 15.64
CA SER A 454 14.92 -51.67 16.44
C SER A 454 15.09 -52.92 15.60
N GLY A 455 16.00 -53.78 16.07
CA GLY A 455 16.22 -55.11 15.55
C GLY A 455 14.94 -55.96 15.58
N GLY A 456 14.87 -56.86 14.61
CA GLY A 456 13.80 -57.82 14.43
C GLY A 456 14.10 -58.62 13.16
N GLY A 457 15.11 -59.48 13.25
CA GLY A 457 15.44 -60.41 12.18
C GLY A 457 14.41 -61.53 12.12
N TYR A 458 13.77 -61.70 10.97
CA TYR A 458 13.15 -62.97 10.59
C TYR A 458 13.46 -63.27 9.12
N LYS A 459 14.16 -64.39 8.92
CA LYS A 459 14.42 -65.06 7.65
C LYS A 459 13.10 -65.43 6.96
N GLY A 460 13.07 -65.35 5.63
CA GLY A 460 11.91 -65.81 4.86
C GLY A 460 12.13 -65.80 3.35
N ASN A 461 12.81 -66.86 2.88
CA ASN A 461 12.83 -67.47 1.55
C ASN A 461 12.14 -66.80 0.34
N ARG A 462 12.91 -66.70 -0.75
CA ARG A 462 12.41 -66.63 -2.13
C ARG A 462 11.93 -68.03 -2.58
N SER A 463 10.73 -68.10 -3.12
CA SER A 463 10.28 -69.16 -4.05
C SER A 463 9.05 -68.60 -4.78
N SER A 464 9.17 -68.27 -6.07
CA SER A 464 8.69 -69.08 -7.22
C SER A 464 7.18 -69.29 -7.26
N GLY A 465 6.55 -68.95 -8.39
CA GLY A 465 5.26 -69.56 -8.74
C GLY A 465 4.27 -68.63 -9.42
N SER A 466 4.31 -68.62 -10.75
CA SER A 466 3.17 -68.76 -11.68
C SER A 466 1.74 -68.58 -11.15
N GLY A 467 0.92 -67.82 -11.87
CA GLY A 467 -0.55 -67.95 -11.75
C GLY A 467 -1.33 -66.88 -12.48
N ARG A 468 -1.92 -67.25 -13.62
CA ARG A 468 -2.77 -66.45 -14.51
C ARG A 468 -4.19 -66.23 -13.93
N PRO A 469 -5.11 -65.52 -14.63
CA PRO A 469 -6.09 -64.59 -14.07
C PRO A 469 -7.54 -65.11 -14.08
N SER A 470 -8.47 -64.41 -13.43
CA SER A 470 -9.89 -64.37 -13.84
C SER A 470 -10.60 -63.20 -13.12
N SER A 471 -11.30 -62.33 -13.85
CA SER A 471 -12.77 -62.33 -14.07
C SER A 471 -13.50 -61.55 -12.96
N SER A 472 -13.92 -60.32 -13.23
CA SER A 472 -15.16 -59.89 -13.92
C SER A 472 -16.39 -59.87 -13.00
N ARG A 473 -17.04 -58.69 -13.00
CA ARG A 473 -18.47 -58.33 -12.74
C ARG A 473 -18.50 -57.00 -11.96
N SER A 474 -18.88 -55.87 -12.57
CA SER A 474 -20.25 -55.48 -12.99
C SER A 474 -21.23 -55.62 -11.82
N SER A 475 -22.09 -54.69 -11.45
CA SER A 475 -22.59 -53.45 -12.04
C SER A 475 -23.36 -52.77 -10.89
N SER A 476 -23.36 -51.44 -10.82
CA SER A 476 -24.55 -50.61 -11.07
C SER A 476 -25.59 -50.55 -9.94
N GLY A 477 -26.08 -49.33 -9.72
CA GLY A 477 -27.52 -49.14 -9.55
C GLY A 477 -27.99 -48.37 -8.32
N ALA A 478 -28.34 -47.10 -8.57
CA ALA A 478 -29.46 -46.35 -8.02
C ALA A 478 -29.49 -46.10 -6.48
N GLY A 479 -29.64 -44.87 -6.00
CA GLY A 479 -30.57 -43.84 -6.43
C GLY A 479 -31.72 -43.77 -5.42
N ARG A 480 -31.98 -42.59 -4.82
CA ARG A 480 -33.26 -42.29 -4.15
C ARG A 480 -33.46 -40.77 -4.00
N ARG A 481 -34.42 -40.27 -4.78
CA ARG A 481 -35.24 -39.08 -4.50
C ARG A 481 -36.14 -39.36 -3.29
N ARG A 482 -36.52 -38.30 -2.57
CA ARG A 482 -37.85 -38.20 -1.94
C ARG A 482 -38.27 -36.74 -1.83
N GLU A 483 -39.42 -36.44 -2.41
CA GLU A 483 -40.26 -35.27 -2.19
C GLU A 483 -41.10 -35.41 -0.91
N GLY A 484 -41.61 -34.28 -0.43
CA GLY A 484 -43.00 -34.18 0.05
C GLY A 484 -43.18 -33.55 1.43
N GLY A 485 -43.91 -32.44 1.52
CA GLY A 485 -44.48 -31.96 2.79
C GLY A 485 -44.90 -30.49 2.82
N SER A 486 -46.19 -30.24 2.60
CA SER A 486 -46.96 -28.98 2.57
C SER A 486 -47.33 -28.39 3.94
N GLY A 487 -47.66 -27.07 3.99
CA GLY A 487 -48.85 -26.60 4.76
C GLY A 487 -48.75 -25.33 5.63
N SER A 488 -49.76 -24.45 5.48
CA SER A 488 -50.19 -23.29 6.31
C SER A 488 -49.38 -21.98 6.16
N GLY A 489 -49.91 -20.75 6.17
CA GLY A 489 -51.23 -20.18 6.49
C GLY A 489 -51.01 -18.72 6.96
N ARG A 490 -51.73 -17.76 6.37
CA ARG A 490 -51.76 -16.27 6.58
C ARG A 490 -52.06 -15.82 8.05
N PRO A 491 -52.16 -14.50 8.42
CA PRO A 491 -52.06 -13.23 7.65
C PRO A 491 -51.29 -12.03 8.29
N GLY A 492 -51.08 -11.01 7.45
CA GLY A 492 -51.10 -9.53 7.66
C GLY A 492 -50.95 -8.85 9.03
N ARG A 493 -50.13 -7.78 9.06
CA ARG A 493 -50.32 -6.64 9.96
C ARG A 493 -49.97 -5.30 9.31
N THR A 494 -50.81 -4.34 9.64
CA THR A 494 -50.98 -2.98 9.13
C THR A 494 -49.99 -1.94 9.68
N ARG A 495 -49.89 -0.85 8.91
CA ARG A 495 -49.44 0.52 9.22
C ARG A 495 -49.54 0.94 10.71
N ARG A 496 -48.57 1.75 11.16
CA ARG A 496 -48.79 2.91 12.03
C ARG A 496 -47.84 4.06 11.69
N HIS A 497 -48.46 5.23 11.60
CA HIS A 497 -47.90 6.58 11.63
C HIS A 497 -47.51 6.97 13.07
N GLU A 498 -46.97 8.19 13.20
CA GLU A 498 -46.58 8.97 14.40
C GLU A 498 -45.11 8.77 14.78
N SER A 499 -44.27 9.79 14.94
CA SER A 499 -44.34 11.26 14.81
C SER A 499 -42.91 11.78 14.65
#